data_AF-A0A3B0SHM6-F1
#
_entry.id   AF-A0A3B0SHM6-F1
#
_cell.length_a   1.000
_cell.length_b   1.000
_cell.length_c   1.000
_cell.angle_alpha   90.00
_cell.angle_beta   90.00
_cell.angle_gamma   90.00
#
_symmetry.space_group_name_H-M   'P 1'
#
loop_
_entity.id
_entity.type
_entity.pdbx_description
1 polymer ?
#
loop_
_entity_poly.entity_id
_entity_poly.type
_entity_poly.pdbx_seq_one_letter_code
_entity_poly.pdbx_strand_id
1 'polypeptide(L)'
;TSPWFVPLRWFAGFSPDDRSIYQMDSGMSVRYRASMGSVTRRIDRTVRALDGASFGPGALVPLRDLARWLGGFTEDAVVELDYDRVAELFSEADLALDDSSALVGESIDALEAGDYTTAGIRYREVATRWAPGQARAFVN
;
A
#
# COMPACT_ATOMS: atom_id res chain seq x y z
N THR A 1 -21.91 3.03 -3.29
CA THR A 1 -20.59 3.32 -3.87
C THR A 1 -19.66 3.61 -2.72
N SER A 2 -18.85 2.64 -2.31
CA SER A 2 -17.98 2.81 -1.13
C SER A 2 -16.87 3.82 -1.45
N PRO A 3 -16.66 4.85 -0.64
CA PRO A 3 -15.68 5.88 -0.93
C PRO A 3 -14.25 5.33 -0.92
N TRP A 4 -13.52 5.82 -1.92
CA TRP A 4 -12.18 5.47 -2.36
C TRP A 4 -11.14 5.80 -1.29
N PHE A 5 -10.73 4.82 -0.50
CA PHE A 5 -9.49 4.89 0.26
C PHE A 5 -8.51 3.84 -0.26
N VAL A 6 -7.22 4.18 -0.27
CA VAL A 6 -6.17 3.23 -0.61
C VAL A 6 -6.08 2.20 0.52
N PRO A 7 -6.38 0.91 0.28
CA PRO A 7 -6.17 -0.11 1.30
C PRO A 7 -4.66 -0.18 1.57
N LEU A 8 -4.23 0.07 2.82
CA LEU A 8 -2.80 0.23 3.14
C LEU A 8 -1.95 -0.96 2.69
N ARG A 9 -2.52 -2.16 2.73
CA ARG A 9 -1.89 -3.39 2.26
C ARG A 9 -1.54 -3.40 0.77
N TRP A 10 -2.10 -2.51 -0.05
CA TRP A 10 -1.75 -2.38 -1.47
C TRP A 10 -0.33 -1.81 -1.63
N PHE A 11 0.14 -1.01 -0.67
CA PHE A 11 1.53 -0.54 -0.67
C PHE A 11 2.54 -1.68 -0.60
N ALA A 12 2.16 -2.86 -0.10
CA ALA A 12 3.02 -4.04 -0.12
C ALA A 12 3.39 -4.51 -1.54
N GLY A 13 2.66 -4.08 -2.57
CA GLY A 13 2.99 -4.33 -3.98
C GLY A 13 4.08 -3.42 -4.55
N PHE A 14 4.43 -2.33 -3.87
CA PHE A 14 5.26 -1.25 -4.42
C PHE A 14 6.51 -0.99 -3.59
N SER A 15 7.54 -0.44 -4.23
CA SER A 15 8.74 0.11 -3.58
C SER A 15 8.78 1.63 -3.71
N PRO A 16 9.60 2.33 -2.91
CA PRO A 16 9.78 3.78 -3.04
C PRO A 16 10.16 4.22 -4.47
N ASP A 17 10.95 3.41 -5.17
CA ASP A 17 11.39 3.69 -6.54
C ASP A 17 10.27 3.65 -7.59
N ASP A 18 9.12 3.03 -7.27
CA ASP A 18 7.97 2.98 -8.17
C ASP A 18 7.17 4.29 -8.15
N ARG A 19 7.48 5.18 -7.19
CA ARG A 19 6.73 6.41 -6.91
C ARG A 19 7.11 7.53 -7.87
N SER A 20 6.09 8.25 -8.34
CA SER A 20 6.25 9.51 -9.06
C SER A 20 5.21 10.53 -8.63
N ILE A 21 5.57 11.81 -8.72
CA ILE A 21 4.69 12.94 -8.50
C ILE A 21 4.32 13.54 -9.86
N TYR A 22 3.05 13.89 -10.04
CA TYR A 22 2.58 14.59 -11.24
C TYR A 22 1.64 15.75 -10.86
N GLN A 23 1.50 16.71 -11.77
CA GLN A 23 0.63 17.88 -11.58
C GLN A 23 -0.78 17.60 -12.09
N MET A 24 -1.77 18.14 -11.39
CA MET A 24 -3.20 18.14 -11.70
C MET A 24 -3.70 19.60 -11.65
N ASP A 25 -4.91 19.86 -12.15
CA ASP A 25 -5.52 21.20 -12.02
C ASP A 25 -5.77 21.60 -10.56
N SER A 26 -5.91 20.62 -9.65
CA SER A 26 -6.16 20.81 -8.22
C SER A 26 -4.89 20.87 -7.35
N GLY A 27 -3.69 20.77 -7.93
CA GLY A 27 -2.42 20.70 -7.20
C GLY A 27 -1.53 19.57 -7.72
N MET A 28 -0.87 18.84 -6.83
CA MET A 28 -0.10 17.65 -7.22
C MET A 28 -0.68 16.36 -6.69
N SER A 29 -0.33 15.24 -7.32
CA SER A 29 -0.70 13.90 -6.89
C SER A 29 0.45 12.93 -7.04
N VAL A 30 0.30 11.78 -6.40
CA VAL A 30 1.28 10.70 -6.33
C VAL A 30 0.71 9.49 -7.04
N ARG A 31 1.55 8.78 -7.79
CA ARG A 31 1.25 7.42 -8.23
C ARG A 31 2.44 6.50 -8.05
N TYR A 32 2.15 5.22 -7.87
CA TYR A 32 3.12 4.14 -7.93
C TYR A 32 2.87 3.30 -9.18
N ARG A 33 3.92 2.94 -9.90
CA ARG A 33 3.86 2.07 -11.08
C ARG A 33 4.93 1.00 -11.05
N ALA A 34 4.50 -0.25 -11.15
CA ALA A 34 5.40 -1.40 -11.22
C ALA A 34 4.86 -2.43 -12.22
N SER A 35 5.75 -3.29 -12.73
CA SER A 35 5.30 -4.43 -13.53
C SER A 35 4.49 -5.40 -12.67
N MET A 36 3.52 -6.07 -13.30
CA MET A 36 2.68 -7.09 -12.67
C MET A 36 3.53 -8.15 -11.99
N GLY A 37 4.60 -8.62 -12.65
CA GLY A 37 5.54 -9.57 -12.06
C GLY A 37 6.20 -9.05 -10.76
N SER A 38 6.56 -7.77 -10.68
CA SER A 38 7.13 -7.17 -9.46
C SER A 38 6.10 -7.05 -8.34
N VAL A 39 4.89 -6.60 -8.64
CA VAL A 39 3.80 -6.49 -7.67
C VAL A 39 3.44 -7.86 -7.10
N THR A 40 3.20 -8.86 -7.96
CA THR A 40 2.84 -10.21 -7.53
C THR A 40 3.92 -10.83 -6.64
N ARG A 41 5.20 -10.73 -7.01
CA ARG A 41 6.30 -11.24 -6.18
C ARG A 41 6.33 -10.61 -4.78
N ARG A 42 6.10 -9.30 -4.69
CA ARG A 42 6.11 -8.58 -3.40
C ARG A 42 4.88 -8.91 -2.55
N ILE A 43 3.69 -8.99 -3.16
CA ILE A 43 2.47 -9.45 -2.46
C ILE A 43 2.63 -10.88 -1.94
N ASP A 44 3.17 -11.80 -2.74
CA ASP A 44 3.41 -13.18 -2.32
C ASP A 44 4.42 -13.27 -1.16
N ARG A 45 5.45 -12.42 -1.18
CA ARG A 45 6.38 -12.27 -0.05
C ARG A 45 5.63 -11.85 1.21
N THR A 46 4.79 -10.82 1.13
CA THR A 46 3.99 -10.34 2.26
C THR A 46 3.05 -11.41 2.80
N VAL A 47 2.40 -12.19 1.93
CA VAL A 47 1.55 -13.32 2.35
C VAL A 47 2.37 -14.34 3.14
N ARG A 48 3.56 -14.73 2.65
CA ARG A 48 4.46 -15.65 3.35
C ARG A 48 4.93 -15.12 4.70
N ALA A 49 5.28 -13.83 4.78
CA ALA A 49 5.70 -13.20 6.04
C ALA A 49 4.59 -13.23 7.09
N LEU A 50 3.36 -12.90 6.70
CA LEU A 50 2.19 -12.93 7.58
C LEU A 50 1.81 -14.35 8.01
N ASP A 51 1.91 -15.33 7.10
CA ASP A 51 1.71 -16.75 7.42
C ASP A 51 2.73 -17.23 8.46
N GLY A 52 4.02 -16.91 8.25
CA GLY A 52 5.10 -17.29 9.18
C GLY A 52 4.95 -16.66 10.57
N ALA A 53 4.43 -15.43 10.62
CA ALA A 53 4.10 -14.72 11.84
C ALA A 53 2.77 -15.16 12.51
N SER A 54 2.11 -16.19 11.98
CA SER A 54 0.84 -16.73 12.51
C SER A 54 -0.29 -15.70 12.61
N PHE A 55 -0.33 -14.72 11.70
CA PHE A 55 -1.47 -13.80 11.62
C PHE A 55 -2.74 -14.54 11.20
N GLY A 56 -3.88 -14.13 11.77
CA GLY A 56 -5.17 -14.75 11.48
C GLY A 56 -5.70 -14.43 10.07
N PRO A 57 -6.79 -15.11 9.64
CA PRO A 57 -7.38 -14.96 8.31
C PRO A 57 -7.73 -13.52 7.92
N GLY A 58 -8.04 -12.65 8.90
CA GLY A 58 -8.41 -11.25 8.66
C GLY A 58 -7.33 -10.42 7.94
N ALA A 59 -6.04 -10.69 8.19
CA ALA A 59 -4.94 -10.02 7.49
C ALA A 59 -4.63 -10.69 6.14
N LEU A 60 -4.76 -12.02 6.09
CA LEU A 60 -4.30 -12.85 4.97
C LEU A 60 -5.30 -12.90 3.81
N VAL A 61 -6.58 -13.13 4.09
CA VAL A 61 -7.62 -13.32 3.06
C VAL A 61 -7.60 -12.19 2.04
N PRO A 62 -7.57 -10.91 2.42
CA PRO A 62 -7.65 -9.86 1.43
C PRO A 62 -6.39 -9.67 0.58
N LEU A 63 -5.21 -10.02 1.11
CA LEU A 63 -3.97 -10.04 0.32
C LEU A 63 -3.95 -11.21 -0.65
N ARG A 64 -4.43 -12.38 -0.22
CA ARG A 64 -4.59 -13.55 -1.09
C ARG A 64 -5.60 -13.30 -2.20
N ASP A 65 -6.70 -12.61 -1.90
CA ASP A 65 -7.68 -12.21 -2.91
C ASP A 65 -7.09 -11.22 -3.92
N LEU A 66 -6.29 -10.26 -3.45
CA LEU A 66 -5.56 -9.35 -4.34
C LEU A 66 -4.57 -10.11 -5.23
N ALA A 67 -3.75 -10.99 -4.65
CA ALA A 67 -2.79 -11.82 -5.40
C ALA A 67 -3.49 -12.67 -6.46
N ARG A 68 -4.61 -13.31 -6.10
CA ARG A 68 -5.42 -14.11 -7.02
C ARG A 68 -6.01 -13.27 -8.15
N TRP A 69 -6.49 -12.07 -7.86
CA TRP A 69 -7.01 -11.17 -8.87
C TRP A 69 -5.91 -10.69 -9.83
N LEU A 70 -4.75 -10.31 -9.30
CA LEU A 70 -3.58 -9.90 -10.09
C LEU A 70 -3.04 -11.05 -10.97
N GLY A 71 -3.13 -12.29 -10.50
CA GLY A 71 -2.69 -13.47 -11.26
C GLY A 71 -3.47 -13.76 -12.55
N GLY A 72 -4.57 -13.05 -12.80
CA GLY A 72 -5.31 -13.15 -14.07
C GLY A 72 -4.70 -12.35 -15.23
N PHE A 73 -3.67 -11.54 -14.97
CA PHE A 73 -3.05 -10.65 -15.94
C PHE A 73 -1.66 -11.17 -16.38
N THR A 74 -1.18 -10.68 -17.52
CA THR A 74 0.15 -11.01 -18.05
C THR A 74 1.26 -10.32 -17.24
N GLU A 75 2.44 -10.93 -17.16
CA GLU A 75 3.55 -10.41 -16.33
C GLU A 75 4.10 -9.04 -16.79
N ASP A 76 3.92 -8.72 -18.08
CA ASP A 76 4.29 -7.47 -18.72
C ASP A 76 3.26 -6.35 -18.51
N ALA A 77 2.08 -6.67 -17.96
CA ALA A 77 1.12 -5.66 -17.57
C ALA A 77 1.71 -4.72 -16.50
N VAL A 78 1.22 -3.49 -16.45
CA VAL A 78 1.60 -2.51 -15.42
C VAL A 78 0.48 -2.44 -14.39
N VAL A 79 0.85 -2.50 -13.12
CA VAL A 79 -0.04 -2.19 -12.00
C VAL A 79 0.25 -0.78 -11.54
N GLU A 80 -0.82 -0.03 -11.30
CA GLU A 80 -0.74 1.34 -10.88
C GLU A 80 -1.61 1.57 -9.65
N LEU A 81 -1.03 2.22 -8.65
CA LEU A 81 -1.74 2.80 -7.53
C LEU A 81 -1.67 4.33 -7.68
N ASP A 82 -2.76 4.93 -8.13
CA ASP A 82 -2.88 6.37 -8.34
C ASP A 82 -3.71 7.00 -7.21
N TYR A 83 -3.18 8.06 -6.59
CA TYR A 83 -3.93 8.77 -5.56
C TYR A 83 -5.05 9.60 -6.19
N ASP A 84 -4.84 10.16 -7.38
CA ASP A 84 -5.80 11.06 -8.05
C ASP A 84 -6.44 12.03 -7.02
N ARG A 85 -7.77 12.07 -6.91
CA ARG A 85 -8.48 12.94 -5.96
C ARG A 85 -8.23 12.64 -4.47
N VAL A 86 -7.73 11.46 -4.13
CA VAL A 86 -7.30 11.14 -2.75
C VAL A 86 -6.13 12.04 -2.32
N ALA A 87 -5.36 12.56 -3.27
CA ALA A 87 -4.28 13.51 -2.98
C ALA A 87 -4.80 14.80 -2.31
N GLU A 88 -6.05 15.21 -2.58
CA GLU A 88 -6.69 16.39 -1.95
C GLU A 88 -6.90 16.23 -0.43
N LEU A 89 -6.68 15.03 0.13
CA LEU A 89 -6.74 14.76 1.56
C LEU A 89 -5.45 15.12 2.30
N PHE A 90 -4.37 15.43 1.58
CA PHE A 90 -3.03 15.65 2.09
C PHE A 90 -2.52 17.05 1.69
N SER A 91 -1.59 17.59 2.48
CA SER A 91 -0.85 18.79 2.03
C SER A 91 0.16 18.41 0.95
N GLU A 92 0.61 19.39 0.15
CA GLU A 92 1.68 19.14 -0.83
C GLU A 92 2.97 18.65 -0.16
N ALA A 93 3.30 19.16 1.03
CA ALA A 93 4.48 18.69 1.77
C ALA A 93 4.33 17.21 2.17
N ASP A 94 3.14 16.80 2.64
CA ASP A 94 2.87 15.40 3.00
C ASP A 94 2.93 14.49 1.76
N LEU A 95 2.37 14.94 0.64
CA LEU A 95 2.44 14.21 -0.62
C LEU A 95 3.88 14.08 -1.10
N ALA A 96 4.70 15.14 -1.03
CA ALA A 96 6.10 15.14 -1.45
C ALA A 96 6.95 14.16 -0.64
N LEU A 97 6.69 14.08 0.66
CA LEU A 97 7.41 13.27 1.64
C LEU A 97 6.76 11.90 1.89
N ASP A 98 5.74 11.52 1.14
CA ASP A 98 5.04 10.26 1.34
C ASP A 98 5.96 9.06 1.12
N ASP A 99 6.20 8.32 2.20
CA ASP A 99 7.02 7.11 2.29
C ASP A 99 6.18 5.88 2.63
N SER A 100 4.86 5.91 2.35
CA SER A 100 3.91 4.85 2.72
C SER A 100 4.36 3.45 2.25
N SER A 101 4.88 3.33 1.02
CA SER A 101 5.45 2.07 0.52
C SER A 101 6.71 1.63 1.25
N ALA A 102 7.57 2.57 1.67
CA ALA A 102 8.78 2.27 2.43
C ALA A 102 8.42 1.71 3.80
N LEU A 103 7.54 2.40 4.53
CA LEU A 103 7.10 2.00 5.86
C LEU A 103 6.37 0.64 5.87
N VAL A 104 5.55 0.36 4.85
CA VAL A 104 4.96 -0.99 4.70
C VAL A 104 6.05 -2.03 4.42
N GLY A 105 7.00 -1.73 3.52
CA GLY A 105 8.15 -2.60 3.26
C GLY A 105 8.95 -2.92 4.52
N GLU A 106 9.33 -1.91 5.29
CA GLU A 106 10.05 -2.05 6.57
C GLU A 106 9.24 -2.85 7.60
N SER A 107 7.91 -2.69 7.61
CA SER A 107 7.04 -3.50 8.46
C SER A 107 7.13 -4.99 8.11
N ILE A 108 7.12 -5.32 6.82
CA ILE A 108 7.26 -6.70 6.35
C ILE A 108 8.66 -7.25 6.61
N ASP A 109 9.70 -6.44 6.38
CA ASP A 109 11.09 -6.83 6.67
C ASP A 109 11.26 -7.17 8.17
N ALA A 110 10.70 -6.35 9.07
CA ALA A 110 10.71 -6.59 10.50
C ALA A 110 9.91 -7.85 10.89
N LEU A 111 8.76 -8.11 10.25
CA LEU A 111 8.00 -9.34 10.46
C LEU A 111 8.81 -10.59 10.09
N GLU A 112 9.49 -10.58 8.95
CA GLU A 112 10.34 -11.69 8.51
C GLU A 112 11.52 -11.94 9.47
N ALA A 113 12.02 -10.88 10.11
CA ALA A 113 13.05 -10.96 11.15
C ALA A 113 12.52 -11.38 12.54
N GLY A 114 11.20 -11.55 12.70
CA GLY A 114 10.57 -11.82 13.99
C GLY A 114 10.50 -10.62 14.94
N ASP A 115 10.80 -9.41 14.45
CA ASP A 115 10.65 -8.16 15.20
C ASP A 115 9.24 -7.60 15.03
N TYR A 116 8.30 -8.20 15.78
CA TYR A 116 6.89 -7.79 15.79
C TYR A 116 6.67 -6.36 16.30
N THR A 117 7.61 -5.83 17.10
CA THR A 117 7.49 -4.47 17.66
C THR A 117 7.74 -3.45 16.57
N THR A 118 8.87 -3.54 15.87
CA THR A 118 9.19 -2.65 14.75
C THR A 118 8.15 -2.80 13.65
N ALA A 119 7.74 -4.03 13.32
CA ALA A 119 6.68 -4.29 12.36
C ALA A 119 5.40 -3.52 12.66
N GLY A 120 4.93 -3.60 13.91
CA GLY A 120 3.72 -2.91 14.36
C GLY A 120 3.86 -1.39 14.43
N ILE A 121 5.05 -0.87 14.73
CA ILE A 121 5.33 0.59 14.72
C ILE A 121 5.23 1.12 13.29
N ARG A 122 5.95 0.51 12.35
CA ARG A 122 5.98 0.95 10.94
C ARG A 122 4.62 0.90 10.27
N TYR A 123 3.88 -0.19 10.46
CA TYR A 123 2.52 -0.28 9.92
C TYR A 123 1.57 0.79 10.51
N ARG A 124 1.73 1.10 11.80
CA ARG A 124 0.91 2.11 12.50
C ARG A 124 1.23 3.53 12.05
N GLU A 125 2.47 3.83 11.70
CA GLU A 125 2.86 5.14 11.13
C GLU A 125 2.07 5.40 9.84
N VAL A 126 1.99 4.42 8.95
CA VAL A 126 1.17 4.48 7.73
C VAL A 126 -0.31 4.60 8.09
N ALA A 127 -0.82 3.75 8.97
CA ALA A 127 -2.23 3.80 9.37
C ALA A 127 -2.64 5.14 9.97
N THR A 128 -1.75 5.78 10.74
CA THR A 128 -1.99 7.09 11.35
C THR A 128 -2.04 8.19 10.29
N ARG A 129 -1.11 8.17 9.32
CA ARG A 129 -1.12 9.10 8.18
C ARG A 129 -2.42 9.04 7.39
N TRP A 130 -2.93 7.83 7.16
CA TRP A 130 -4.11 7.60 6.32
C TRP A 130 -5.44 7.66 7.09
N ALA A 131 -5.42 7.70 8.43
CA ALA A 131 -6.63 7.70 9.25
C ALA A 131 -7.60 8.86 8.95
N PRO A 132 -7.17 10.11 8.74
CA PRO A 132 -8.09 11.20 8.38
C PRO A 132 -8.83 10.94 7.06
N GLY A 133 -8.13 10.36 6.07
CA GLY A 133 -8.73 10.02 4.79
C GLY A 133 -9.73 8.88 4.89
N GLN A 134 -9.39 7.83 5.65
CA GLN A 134 -10.31 6.72 5.93
C GLN A 134 -11.55 7.17 6.70
N ALA A 135 -11.43 8.10 7.66
CA ALA A 135 -12.58 8.60 8.41
C ALA A 135 -13.61 9.31 7.51
N ARG A 136 -13.15 10.07 6.50
CA ARG A 136 -14.05 10.73 5.52
C ARG A 136 -14.82 9.73 4.65
N ALA A 137 -14.28 8.52 4.49
CA ALA A 137 -14.92 7.43 3.75
C ALA A 137 -16.08 6.77 4.53
N PHE A 138 -16.16 6.92 5.86
CA PHE A 138 -17.25 6.32 6.64
C PHE A 138 -18.40 7.30 6.93
N VAL A 139 -18.28 8.55 6.48
CA VAL A 139 -19.25 9.63 6.76
C VAL A 139 -20.12 9.97 5.53
N ASN A 140 -19.79 9.43 4.36
CA ASN A 140 -20.54 9.57 3.10
C ASN A 140 -21.14 8.22 2.65
#